data_AF-A2DXT8-F1
#
_entry.id   AF-A2DXT8-F1
#
_cell.length_a   1.000
_cell.length_b   1.000
_cell.length_c   1.000
_cell.angle_alpha   90.00
_cell.angle_beta   90.00
_cell.angle_gamma   90.00
#
_symmetry.space_group_name_H-M   'P 1'
#
loop_
_entity.id
_entity.type
_entity.pdbx_description
1 polymer ?
#
loop_
_entity_poly.entity_id
_entity_poly.type
_entity_poly.pdbx_seq_one_letter_code
_entity_poly.pdbx_strand_id
1 'polypeptide(L)'
;MPLELSFSDYFQGTIQYDKNENETISGYGNYYIHDATYSFHFQNQAIKIYSSSKVLIESCAFYNNSSTYNGGSINILQSDCILIHICCSFSAAGSETGGAYYIDNNGNSDQKIYAFESSVSQCSASTAAFYNIGSKIEISNMNTSYHNIANTGAFSIEYAEIRKSGIMNLTTVSNVTSSLWAAMSCYSLFKFTKCNYLNNECSGNTNSVIYSSQSGHYSNCSFIRNKANSMFREYPININNCYFKDNEVIKASYRGNGRIVIGEPLDSIISHYSTYHCVYVNNSDENQQISNTIPNTEGILPYKNHKFKYIRR
;
A
#
# COMPACT_ATOMS: atom_id res chain seq x y z
N MET A 1 19.04 -11.80 16.35
CA MET A 1 18.70 -10.71 17.26
C MET A 1 17.25 -10.90 17.67
N PRO A 2 16.92 -10.89 18.97
CA PRO A 2 15.54 -10.99 19.41
C PRO A 2 14.81 -9.69 19.04
N LEU A 3 13.60 -9.82 18.49
CA LEU A 3 12.73 -8.73 18.04
C LEU A 3 12.44 -7.70 19.16
N GLU A 4 12.40 -8.17 20.42
CA GLU A 4 12.11 -7.34 21.61
C GLU A 4 13.04 -6.15 21.81
N LEU A 5 14.33 -6.25 21.43
CA LEU A 5 15.28 -5.15 21.61
C LEU A 5 15.03 -3.96 20.66
N SER A 6 14.32 -4.14 19.54
CA SER A 6 14.07 -3.02 18.62
C SER A 6 12.86 -2.15 18.99
N PHE A 7 11.95 -2.66 19.82
CA PHE A 7 10.70 -1.96 20.14
C PHE A 7 10.88 -0.88 21.21
N SER A 8 11.65 -1.17 22.28
CA SER A 8 11.99 -0.19 23.31
C SER A 8 12.72 1.02 22.73
N ASP A 9 13.53 0.79 21.70
CA ASP A 9 14.35 1.83 21.05
C ASP A 9 13.48 2.81 20.25
N TYR A 10 12.38 2.37 19.66
CA TYR A 10 11.46 3.26 18.95
C TYR A 10 10.76 4.24 19.90
N PHE A 11 10.23 3.72 21.02
CA PHE A 11 9.58 4.53 22.04
C PHE A 11 10.56 5.26 22.96
N GLN A 12 11.85 4.89 22.98
CA GLN A 12 12.90 5.54 23.79
C GLN A 12 12.53 5.64 25.29
N GLY A 13 11.86 4.61 25.82
CA GLY A 13 11.39 4.58 27.21
C GLY A 13 10.22 5.52 27.52
N THR A 14 9.56 6.11 26.52
CA THR A 14 8.29 6.82 26.73
C THR A 14 7.16 5.85 27.01
N ILE A 15 6.22 6.25 27.88
CA ILE A 15 5.03 5.45 28.19
C ILE A 15 4.17 5.35 26.94
N GLN A 16 3.70 4.13 26.66
CA GLN A 16 2.80 3.80 25.57
C GLN A 16 1.53 3.13 26.10
N TYR A 17 0.42 3.35 25.40
CA TYR A 17 -0.78 2.55 25.55
C TYR A 17 -0.60 1.26 24.76
N ASP A 18 -0.67 0.15 25.47
CA ASP A 18 -0.61 -1.19 24.90
C ASP A 18 -2.02 -1.67 24.56
N LYS A 19 -2.23 -2.10 23.31
CA LYS A 19 -3.55 -2.31 22.71
C LYS A 19 -3.54 -3.55 21.81
N ASN A 20 -4.42 -4.51 22.11
CA ASN A 20 -4.47 -5.80 21.41
C ASN A 20 -5.90 -6.37 21.26
N GLU A 21 -6.93 -5.56 21.45
CA GLU A 21 -8.33 -5.96 21.33
C GLU A 21 -9.05 -5.26 20.17
N ASN A 22 -10.18 -5.81 19.73
CA ASN A 22 -11.08 -5.22 18.73
C ASN A 22 -11.88 -4.02 19.31
N GLU A 23 -11.16 -3.04 19.85
CA GLU A 23 -11.73 -1.79 20.36
C GLU A 23 -11.58 -0.65 19.36
N THR A 24 -12.39 0.39 19.49
CA THR A 24 -12.13 1.64 18.77
C THR A 24 -11.05 2.42 19.51
N ILE A 25 -9.93 2.68 18.85
CA ILE A 25 -8.81 3.44 19.43
C ILE A 25 -8.87 4.84 18.85
N SER A 26 -9.15 5.83 19.69
CA SER A 26 -9.09 7.24 19.29
C SER A 26 -8.48 8.11 20.37
N GLY A 27 -7.52 8.98 20.03
CA GLY A 27 -6.91 9.84 21.03
C GLY A 27 -5.55 10.41 20.68
N TYR A 28 -4.96 11.01 21.71
CA TYR A 28 -3.59 11.50 21.77
C TYR A 28 -2.73 10.51 22.58
N GLY A 29 -1.47 10.33 22.22
CA GLY A 29 -0.49 9.57 23.02
C GLY A 29 0.25 8.52 22.21
N ASN A 30 1.26 7.90 22.82
CA ASN A 30 2.02 6.85 22.14
C ASN A 30 1.25 5.53 22.21
N TYR A 31 1.15 4.82 21.09
CA TYR A 31 0.40 3.57 21.01
C TYR A 31 1.28 2.44 20.46
N TYR A 32 1.24 1.31 21.15
CA TYR A 32 1.64 0.03 20.59
C TYR A 32 0.38 -0.81 20.39
N ILE A 33 0.05 -1.05 19.12
CA ILE A 33 -1.17 -1.73 18.72
C ILE A 33 -0.75 -3.02 18.03
N HIS A 34 -1.08 -4.18 18.59
CA HIS A 34 -0.52 -5.41 18.09
C HIS A 34 -1.41 -6.64 18.24
N ASP A 35 -1.15 -7.65 17.41
CA ASP A 35 -1.74 -9.00 17.49
C ASP A 35 -3.28 -9.02 17.58
N ALA A 36 -3.91 -8.06 16.92
CA ALA A 36 -5.35 -7.79 17.03
C ALA A 36 -6.05 -7.88 15.67
N THR A 37 -7.31 -8.28 15.72
CA THR A 37 -8.23 -8.20 14.58
C THR A 37 -9.27 -7.12 14.82
N TYR A 38 -9.25 -6.08 14.00
CA TYR A 38 -10.23 -5.01 13.99
C TYR A 38 -11.26 -5.26 12.91
N SER A 39 -12.50 -5.57 13.31
CA SER A 39 -13.54 -5.91 12.34
C SER A 39 -14.88 -5.29 12.67
N PHE A 40 -15.64 -4.98 11.61
CA PHE A 40 -17.01 -4.48 11.69
C PHE A 40 -17.15 -3.15 12.45
N HIS A 41 -16.12 -2.30 12.40
CA HIS A 41 -16.24 -0.90 12.81
C HIS A 41 -17.00 -0.16 11.71
N PHE A 42 -18.27 0.17 11.96
CA PHE A 42 -19.12 0.86 10.98
C PHE A 42 -19.23 2.34 11.30
N GLN A 43 -19.14 3.16 10.25
CA GLN A 43 -19.22 4.64 10.28
C GLN A 43 -18.07 5.34 11.05
N ASN A 44 -17.19 4.59 11.71
CA ASN A 44 -16.03 5.10 12.43
C ASN A 44 -14.78 4.28 12.09
N GLN A 45 -13.60 4.92 12.14
CA GLN A 45 -12.34 4.19 11.99
C GLN A 45 -12.11 3.27 13.18
N ALA A 46 -11.49 2.12 12.96
CA ALA A 46 -11.00 1.27 14.04
C ALA A 46 -9.89 1.99 14.83
N ILE A 47 -8.99 2.69 14.12
CA ILE A 47 -7.88 3.44 14.71
C ILE A 47 -7.88 4.86 14.17
N LYS A 48 -7.95 5.84 15.07
CA LYS A 48 -7.86 7.26 14.78
C LYS A 48 -6.94 7.97 15.78
N ILE A 49 -5.66 8.10 15.43
CA ILE A 49 -4.66 8.73 16.31
C ILE A 49 -4.29 10.11 15.78
N TYR A 50 -4.12 11.08 16.67
CA TYR A 50 -3.78 12.45 16.30
C TYR A 50 -2.74 13.09 17.26
N SER A 51 -2.00 14.06 16.72
CA SER A 51 -1.04 14.96 17.37
C SER A 51 0.21 14.33 18.00
N SER A 52 1.34 14.52 17.31
CA SER A 52 2.73 14.28 17.74
C SER A 52 2.96 12.98 18.50
N SER A 53 2.20 11.95 18.13
CA SER A 53 2.25 10.64 18.76
C SER A 53 3.28 9.75 18.06
N LYS A 54 3.82 8.76 18.78
CA LYS A 54 4.53 7.61 18.19
C LYS A 54 3.58 6.43 18.13
N VAL A 55 3.35 5.90 16.94
CA VAL A 55 2.42 4.80 16.72
C VAL A 55 3.14 3.63 16.06
N LEU A 56 3.16 2.48 16.74
CA LEU A 56 3.58 1.22 16.17
C LEU A 56 2.36 0.32 16.06
N ILE A 57 2.02 -0.09 14.85
CA ILE A 57 0.97 -1.08 14.57
C ILE A 57 1.65 -2.31 13.98
N GLU A 58 1.49 -3.46 14.61
CA GLU A 58 2.18 -4.70 14.23
C GLU A 58 1.24 -5.91 14.23
N SER A 59 1.31 -6.74 13.19
CA SER A 59 0.62 -8.03 13.14
C SER A 59 -0.90 -7.91 13.36
N CYS A 60 -1.50 -6.84 12.82
CA CYS A 60 -2.94 -6.60 12.92
C CYS A 60 -3.68 -6.93 11.62
N ALA A 61 -4.90 -7.45 11.76
CA ALA A 61 -5.85 -7.63 10.67
C ALA A 61 -6.99 -6.61 10.79
N PHE A 62 -7.42 -6.06 9.65
CA PHE A 62 -8.54 -5.14 9.53
C PHE A 62 -9.51 -5.68 8.49
N TYR A 63 -10.74 -5.93 8.90
CA TYR A 63 -11.73 -6.60 8.04
C TYR A 63 -13.08 -5.92 8.08
N ASN A 64 -13.59 -5.56 6.91
CA ASN A 64 -14.95 -5.04 6.74
C ASN A 64 -15.26 -3.84 7.65
N ASN A 65 -14.29 -2.93 7.77
CA ASN A 65 -14.46 -1.67 8.49
C ASN A 65 -14.93 -0.59 7.52
N SER A 66 -15.66 0.40 8.01
CA SER A 66 -16.08 1.54 7.21
C SER A 66 -16.10 2.82 8.03
N SER A 67 -15.72 3.92 7.41
CA SER A 67 -15.78 5.25 7.99
C SER A 67 -16.53 6.22 7.09
N THR A 68 -17.20 7.20 7.69
CA THR A 68 -17.72 8.38 6.98
C THR A 68 -16.68 9.51 6.87
N TYR A 69 -15.45 9.24 7.31
CA TYR A 69 -14.31 10.16 7.33
C TYR A 69 -13.09 9.52 6.65
N ASN A 70 -12.02 10.28 6.48
CA ASN A 70 -10.75 9.80 5.94
C ASN A 70 -10.20 8.58 6.70
N GLY A 71 -9.68 7.59 5.98
CA GLY A 71 -9.18 6.34 6.54
C GLY A 71 -10.32 5.37 6.82
N GLY A 72 -10.47 4.29 6.05
CA GLY A 72 -11.55 3.33 6.30
C GLY A 72 -11.31 2.47 7.55
N SER A 73 -10.05 2.09 7.79
CA SER A 73 -9.64 1.37 9.00
C SER A 73 -8.74 2.21 9.90
N ILE A 74 -7.72 2.83 9.31
CA ILE A 74 -6.66 3.54 10.03
C ILE A 74 -6.60 4.98 9.55
N ASN A 75 -6.64 5.90 10.51
CA ASN A 75 -6.42 7.33 10.31
C ASN A 75 -5.35 7.83 11.30
N ILE A 76 -4.20 8.25 10.78
CA ILE A 76 -3.08 8.77 11.59
C ILE A 76 -2.80 10.21 11.18
N LEU A 77 -2.90 11.13 12.13
CA LEU A 77 -2.71 12.56 11.90
C LEU A 77 -1.50 13.07 12.70
N GLN A 78 -0.60 13.78 12.02
CA GLN A 78 0.53 14.51 12.58
C GLN A 78 1.37 13.67 13.55
N SER A 79 1.69 12.43 13.19
CA SER A 79 2.32 11.45 14.09
C SER A 79 3.36 10.60 13.35
N ASP A 80 4.38 10.14 14.09
CA ASP A 80 5.27 9.09 13.60
C ASP A 80 4.52 7.77 13.57
N CYS A 81 4.70 7.00 12.50
CA CYS A 81 3.96 5.75 12.34
C CYS A 81 4.82 4.66 11.70
N ILE A 82 4.84 3.49 12.35
CA ILE A 82 5.40 2.27 11.80
C ILE A 82 4.28 1.25 11.70
N LEU A 83 4.06 0.73 10.48
CA LEU A 83 3.09 -0.30 10.16
C LEU A 83 3.85 -1.56 9.72
N ILE A 84 3.66 -2.68 10.41
CA ILE A 84 4.34 -3.95 10.13
C ILE A 84 3.31 -5.08 10.10
N HIS A 85 3.36 -5.97 9.11
CA HIS A 85 2.49 -7.15 9.05
C HIS A 85 0.98 -6.82 9.07
N ILE A 86 0.59 -5.70 8.45
CA ILE A 86 -0.81 -5.28 8.46
C ILE A 86 -1.56 -5.91 7.30
N CYS A 87 -2.70 -6.53 7.60
CA CYS A 87 -3.60 -7.08 6.59
C CYS A 87 -4.92 -6.33 6.62
N CYS A 88 -5.23 -5.55 5.58
CA CYS A 88 -6.45 -4.75 5.51
C CYS A 88 -7.30 -5.18 4.31
N SER A 89 -8.54 -5.61 4.57
CA SER A 89 -9.46 -6.08 3.52
C SER A 89 -10.86 -5.53 3.70
N PHE A 90 -11.55 -5.25 2.59
CA PHE A 90 -12.93 -4.75 2.58
C PHE A 90 -13.15 -3.48 3.40
N SER A 91 -12.12 -2.63 3.53
CA SER A 91 -12.25 -1.36 4.25
C SER A 91 -12.74 -0.23 3.35
N ALA A 92 -13.60 0.62 3.86
CA ALA A 92 -14.23 1.69 3.09
C ALA A 92 -14.14 3.06 3.80
N ALA A 93 -13.81 4.11 3.04
CA ALA A 93 -13.83 5.50 3.51
C ALA A 93 -14.88 6.33 2.75
N GLY A 94 -16.12 5.84 2.62
CA GLY A 94 -17.24 6.58 1.99
C GLY A 94 -16.85 7.40 0.74
N SER A 95 -17.17 8.71 0.78
CA SER A 95 -16.73 9.71 -0.22
C SER A 95 -15.37 10.35 0.09
N GLU A 96 -14.70 9.87 1.13
CA GLU A 96 -13.46 10.40 1.69
C GLU A 96 -12.25 9.63 1.17
N THR A 97 -11.07 9.98 1.66
CA THR A 97 -9.79 9.51 1.15
C THR A 97 -9.20 8.40 2.01
N GLY A 98 -8.48 7.45 1.40
CA GLY A 98 -7.75 6.40 2.12
C GLY A 98 -8.64 5.23 2.55
N GLY A 99 -9.05 4.36 1.63
CA GLY A 99 -9.98 3.27 1.91
C GLY A 99 -9.52 2.28 2.98
N ALA A 100 -8.20 2.06 3.11
CA ALA A 100 -7.59 1.37 4.22
C ALA A 100 -6.94 2.36 5.20
N TYR A 101 -5.98 3.13 4.68
CA TYR A 101 -5.15 4.04 5.46
C TYR A 101 -5.30 5.46 4.96
N TYR A 102 -5.44 6.39 5.90
CA TYR A 102 -5.18 7.79 5.69
C TYR A 102 -4.11 8.25 6.68
N ILE A 103 -2.98 8.72 6.17
CA ILE A 103 -1.90 9.25 7.01
C ILE A 103 -1.56 10.67 6.57
N ASP A 104 -1.79 11.64 7.44
CA ASP A 104 -1.62 13.06 7.13
C ASP A 104 -0.71 13.74 8.15
N ASN A 105 0.45 14.17 7.66
CA ASN A 105 1.46 14.87 8.42
C ASN A 105 1.70 16.29 7.87
N ASN A 106 0.68 16.91 7.25
CA ASN A 106 0.77 18.28 6.76
C ASN A 106 1.21 19.24 7.88
N GLY A 107 2.45 19.74 7.80
CA GLY A 107 2.97 20.68 8.80
C GLY A 107 4.49 20.78 8.99
N ASN A 108 5.32 20.49 7.98
CA ASN A 108 6.80 20.64 8.09
C ASN A 108 7.45 19.69 9.13
N SER A 109 6.91 18.48 9.29
CA SER A 109 7.43 17.55 10.28
C SER A 109 8.52 16.64 9.70
N ASP A 110 9.59 16.44 10.47
CA ASP A 110 10.56 15.34 10.27
C ASP A 110 9.96 13.97 10.60
N GLN A 111 8.62 13.87 10.60
CA GLN A 111 7.90 12.66 10.93
C GLN A 111 8.17 11.59 9.89
N LYS A 112 8.33 10.37 10.39
CA LYS A 112 8.72 9.23 9.58
C LYS A 112 7.57 8.24 9.54
N ILE A 113 7.21 7.88 8.32
CA ILE A 113 6.25 6.81 8.06
C ILE A 113 6.98 5.64 7.45
N TYR A 114 6.75 4.48 8.06
CA TYR A 114 7.27 3.22 7.60
C TYR A 114 6.11 2.24 7.43
N ALA A 115 6.01 1.62 6.26
CA ALA A 115 5.04 0.57 6.01
C ALA A 115 5.74 -0.66 5.44
N PHE A 116 5.72 -1.75 6.19
CA PHE A 116 6.46 -2.95 5.88
C PHE A 116 5.54 -4.16 5.87
N GLU A 117 5.78 -5.04 4.90
CA GLU A 117 5.28 -6.42 4.94
C GLU A 117 3.76 -6.49 5.12
N SER A 118 3.05 -5.62 4.41
CA SER A 118 1.61 -5.39 4.59
C SER A 118 0.82 -5.73 3.33
N SER A 119 -0.46 -6.05 3.48
CA SER A 119 -1.36 -6.37 2.38
C SER A 119 -2.66 -5.56 2.49
N VAL A 120 -3.10 -5.00 1.37
CA VAL A 120 -4.35 -4.24 1.25
C VAL A 120 -5.16 -4.81 0.11
N SER A 121 -6.43 -5.11 0.34
CA SER A 121 -7.27 -5.62 -0.73
C SER A 121 -8.72 -5.16 -0.64
N GLN A 122 -9.36 -5.00 -1.79
CA GLN A 122 -10.82 -4.79 -1.86
C GLN A 122 -11.31 -3.58 -1.06
N CYS A 123 -10.46 -2.56 -0.89
CA CYS A 123 -10.81 -1.30 -0.25
C CYS A 123 -11.46 -0.31 -1.23
N SER A 124 -12.31 0.57 -0.70
CA SER A 124 -12.99 1.63 -1.44
C SER A 124 -12.87 2.99 -0.75
N ALA A 125 -12.79 4.05 -1.55
CA ALA A 125 -12.68 5.45 -1.14
C ALA A 125 -12.93 6.34 -2.37
N SER A 126 -12.99 7.67 -2.19
CA SER A 126 -12.89 8.59 -3.32
C SER A 126 -11.47 8.63 -3.89
N THR A 127 -10.45 8.54 -3.02
CA THR A 127 -9.04 8.59 -3.40
C THR A 127 -8.19 7.57 -2.64
N ALA A 128 -7.57 6.64 -3.37
CA ALA A 128 -6.61 5.64 -2.90
C ALA A 128 -7.07 4.68 -1.80
N ALA A 129 -6.54 3.45 -1.82
CA ALA A 129 -6.65 2.53 -0.70
C ALA A 129 -5.66 2.93 0.41
N PHE A 130 -4.45 3.32 0.01
CA PHE A 130 -3.44 3.91 0.88
C PHE A 130 -3.22 5.36 0.49
N TYR A 131 -3.62 6.28 1.36
CA TYR A 131 -3.36 7.70 1.16
C TYR A 131 -2.36 8.20 2.20
N ASN A 132 -1.31 8.86 1.73
CA ASN A 132 -0.37 9.57 2.57
C ASN A 132 -0.15 11.00 2.07
N ILE A 133 -0.10 11.94 2.99
CA ILE A 133 0.27 13.32 2.72
C ILE A 133 1.27 13.85 3.76
N GLY A 134 2.30 14.58 3.32
CA GLY A 134 3.06 15.49 4.18
C GLY A 134 4.26 14.94 4.96
N SER A 135 4.89 13.82 4.56
CA SER A 135 6.01 13.24 5.33
C SER A 135 6.97 12.39 4.51
N LYS A 136 8.15 12.07 5.06
CA LYS A 136 9.02 11.04 4.47
C LYS A 136 8.37 9.67 4.69
N ILE A 137 8.20 8.93 3.60
CA ILE A 137 7.63 7.58 3.63
C ILE A 137 8.58 6.57 2.98
N GLU A 138 8.73 5.43 3.65
CA GLU A 138 9.41 4.25 3.14
C GLU A 138 8.44 3.07 3.18
N ILE A 139 8.20 2.47 2.02
CA ILE A 139 7.32 1.31 1.84
C ILE A 139 8.16 0.14 1.37
N SER A 140 8.08 -1.00 2.05
CA SER A 140 8.72 -2.22 1.58
C SER A 140 7.81 -3.44 1.72
N ASN A 141 7.86 -4.36 0.75
CA ASN A 141 7.12 -5.63 0.80
C ASN A 141 5.59 -5.43 0.93
N MET A 142 5.03 -4.41 0.29
CA MET A 142 3.60 -4.12 0.40
C MET A 142 2.82 -4.61 -0.82
N ASN A 143 1.69 -5.29 -0.61
CA ASN A 143 0.78 -5.70 -1.67
C ASN A 143 -0.51 -4.88 -1.60
N THR A 144 -1.02 -4.46 -2.76
CA THR A 144 -2.32 -3.78 -2.87
C THR A 144 -3.06 -4.30 -4.09
N SER A 145 -4.33 -4.68 -3.90
CA SER A 145 -5.07 -5.33 -4.97
C SER A 145 -6.59 -5.22 -4.94
N TYR A 146 -7.21 -5.39 -6.10
CA TYR A 146 -8.66 -5.45 -6.26
C TYR A 146 -9.39 -4.20 -5.76
N HIS A 147 -8.78 -3.03 -5.98
CA HIS A 147 -9.39 -1.75 -5.65
C HIS A 147 -10.14 -1.20 -6.85
N ASN A 148 -11.34 -0.68 -6.62
CA ASN A 148 -12.06 0.11 -7.60
C ASN A 148 -12.28 1.51 -7.04
N ILE A 149 -11.32 2.41 -7.31
CA ILE A 149 -11.30 3.75 -6.74
C ILE A 149 -11.12 4.74 -7.89
N ALA A 150 -12.07 5.67 -8.02
CA ALA A 150 -12.17 6.55 -9.17
C ALA A 150 -10.88 7.36 -9.40
N ASN A 151 -10.29 7.90 -8.34
CA ASN A 151 -9.15 8.80 -8.47
C ASN A 151 -7.82 8.07 -8.69
N THR A 152 -7.25 7.53 -7.62
CA THR A 152 -6.07 6.67 -7.67
C THR A 152 -6.39 5.31 -7.07
N GLY A 153 -6.11 4.22 -7.77
CA GLY A 153 -6.54 2.87 -7.39
C GLY A 153 -5.91 2.35 -6.09
N ALA A 154 -4.59 2.46 -5.95
CA ALA A 154 -3.81 1.86 -4.88
C ALA A 154 -3.24 2.88 -3.91
N PHE A 155 -2.12 3.51 -4.28
CA PHE A 155 -1.37 4.45 -3.45
C PHE A 155 -1.52 5.87 -3.99
N SER A 156 -1.92 6.83 -3.14
CA SER A 156 -1.66 8.25 -3.40
C SER A 156 -0.73 8.79 -2.32
N ILE A 157 0.44 9.26 -2.75
CA ILE A 157 1.44 9.85 -1.85
C ILE A 157 1.72 11.28 -2.27
N GLU A 158 1.25 12.21 -1.44
CA GLU A 158 1.24 13.63 -1.72
C GLU A 158 2.21 14.38 -0.81
N TYR A 159 2.88 15.40 -1.36
CA TYR A 159 3.66 16.37 -0.59
C TYR A 159 4.61 15.80 0.49
N ALA A 160 5.18 14.60 0.31
CA ALA A 160 6.44 14.29 0.97
C ALA A 160 7.39 15.41 0.55
N GLU A 161 7.81 16.27 1.50
CA GLU A 161 8.39 17.60 1.24
C GLU A 161 9.15 17.66 -0.08
N ILE A 162 9.03 18.75 -0.84
CA ILE A 162 9.63 18.96 -2.18
C ILE A 162 11.14 18.59 -2.28
N ARG A 163 11.82 18.36 -1.13
CA ARG A 163 13.23 17.96 -1.01
C ARG A 163 13.47 16.56 -0.40
N LYS A 164 12.47 15.85 0.09
CA LYS A 164 12.60 14.53 0.72
C LYS A 164 12.16 13.44 -0.26
N SER A 165 13.12 12.61 -0.68
CA SER A 165 12.83 11.45 -1.53
C SER A 165 12.12 10.35 -0.76
N GLY A 166 11.10 9.73 -1.35
CA GLY A 166 10.50 8.51 -0.83
C GLY A 166 11.11 7.25 -1.43
N ILE A 167 10.93 6.11 -0.75
CA ILE A 167 11.41 4.80 -1.20
C ILE A 167 10.25 3.83 -1.26
N MET A 168 10.15 3.09 -2.36
CA MET A 168 9.29 1.92 -2.46
C MET A 168 10.08 0.73 -2.98
N ASN A 169 10.02 -0.36 -2.23
CA ASN A 169 10.80 -1.56 -2.51
C ASN A 169 9.93 -2.81 -2.41
N LEU A 170 10.07 -3.75 -3.35
CA LEU A 170 9.37 -5.05 -3.27
C LEU A 170 7.84 -4.92 -3.15
N THR A 171 7.26 -3.86 -3.71
CA THR A 171 5.82 -3.56 -3.61
C THR A 171 5.08 -4.04 -4.86
N THR A 172 3.90 -4.63 -4.69
CA THR A 172 3.04 -5.05 -5.79
C THR A 172 1.72 -4.28 -5.81
N VAL A 173 1.42 -3.65 -6.94
CA VAL A 173 0.11 -3.05 -7.25
C VAL A 173 -0.55 -3.89 -8.33
N SER A 174 -1.70 -4.49 -8.03
CA SER A 174 -2.32 -5.42 -8.98
C SER A 174 -3.84 -5.36 -9.03
N ASN A 175 -4.44 -5.60 -10.19
CA ASN A 175 -5.90 -5.67 -10.34
C ASN A 175 -6.63 -4.43 -9.79
N VAL A 176 -6.04 -3.24 -9.93
CA VAL A 176 -6.71 -2.01 -9.52
C VAL A 176 -7.31 -1.29 -10.72
N THR A 177 -8.46 -0.67 -10.51
CA THR A 177 -9.14 0.15 -11.50
C THR A 177 -9.25 1.59 -11.04
N SER A 178 -8.98 2.53 -11.96
CA SER A 178 -9.19 3.97 -11.77
C SER A 178 -9.81 4.60 -13.00
N SER A 179 -10.83 5.43 -12.81
CA SER A 179 -11.54 6.11 -13.90
C SER A 179 -11.04 7.52 -14.17
N LEU A 180 -10.23 8.11 -13.28
CA LEU A 180 -9.77 9.49 -13.38
C LEU A 180 -8.27 9.58 -13.63
N TRP A 181 -7.42 9.13 -12.69
CA TRP A 181 -5.99 9.47 -12.71
C TRP A 181 -5.07 8.29 -12.95
N ALA A 182 -4.95 7.36 -12.00
CA ALA A 182 -3.92 6.32 -12.09
C ALA A 182 -4.15 5.10 -11.20
N ALA A 183 -3.38 4.05 -11.42
CA ALA A 183 -3.26 2.97 -10.44
C ALA A 183 -2.52 3.48 -9.20
N MET A 184 -1.56 4.39 -9.37
CA MET A 184 -0.73 4.93 -8.32
C MET A 184 -0.33 6.38 -8.60
N SER A 185 -0.36 7.24 -7.58
CA SER A 185 0.07 8.64 -7.65
C SER A 185 1.15 8.97 -6.63
N CYS A 186 2.19 9.70 -7.06
CA CYS A 186 3.26 10.22 -6.21
C CYS A 186 3.60 11.66 -6.60
N TYR A 187 3.67 12.58 -5.64
CA TYR A 187 3.93 14.00 -5.92
C TYR A 187 5.35 14.47 -5.57
N SER A 188 6.27 13.54 -5.32
CA SER A 188 7.68 13.81 -5.00
C SER A 188 8.60 12.82 -5.73
N LEU A 189 9.91 13.03 -5.61
CA LEU A 189 10.92 12.14 -6.18
C LEU A 189 10.93 10.79 -5.43
N PHE A 190 10.57 9.72 -6.11
CA PHE A 190 10.59 8.36 -5.56
C PHE A 190 11.62 7.46 -6.23
N LYS A 191 12.19 6.56 -5.43
CA LYS A 191 12.97 5.41 -5.89
C LYS A 191 12.13 4.15 -5.76
N PHE A 192 11.82 3.54 -6.90
CA PHE A 192 11.10 2.28 -7.03
C PHE A 192 12.09 1.17 -7.34
N THR A 193 12.13 0.14 -6.49
CA THR A 193 13.05 -0.98 -6.63
C THR A 193 12.30 -2.30 -6.48
N LYS A 194 12.42 -3.23 -7.44
CA LYS A 194 11.75 -4.53 -7.36
C LYS A 194 10.22 -4.46 -7.21
N CYS A 195 9.59 -3.44 -7.80
CA CYS A 195 8.14 -3.27 -7.73
C CYS A 195 7.42 -3.95 -8.91
N ASN A 196 6.20 -4.42 -8.68
CA ASN A 196 5.36 -5.07 -9.69
C ASN A 196 4.06 -4.29 -9.90
N TYR A 197 3.71 -4.06 -11.16
CA TYR A 197 2.46 -3.42 -11.58
C TYR A 197 1.75 -4.36 -12.53
N LEU A 198 0.71 -5.04 -12.04
CA LEU A 198 0.12 -6.20 -12.71
C LEU A 198 -1.37 -6.01 -12.97
N ASN A 199 -1.80 -6.10 -14.23
CA ASN A 199 -3.23 -6.11 -14.58
C ASN A 199 -4.02 -4.91 -14.02
N ASN A 200 -3.42 -3.72 -14.05
CA ASN A 200 -4.10 -2.50 -13.62
C ASN A 200 -4.77 -1.82 -14.81
N GLU A 201 -5.99 -1.32 -14.61
CA GLU A 201 -6.75 -0.62 -15.66
C GLU A 201 -7.04 0.81 -15.23
N CYS A 202 -6.66 1.75 -16.08
CA CYS A 202 -6.98 3.15 -15.91
C CYS A 202 -7.73 3.59 -17.17
N SER A 203 -8.88 4.27 -17.04
CA SER A 203 -9.70 4.67 -18.21
C SER A 203 -9.89 6.19 -18.45
N GLY A 204 -9.43 7.08 -17.56
CA GLY A 204 -9.52 8.55 -17.75
C GLY A 204 -8.69 9.12 -18.91
N ASN A 205 -9.05 10.29 -19.45
CA ASN A 205 -8.41 10.85 -20.67
C ASN A 205 -6.93 11.26 -20.51
N THR A 206 -6.49 11.61 -19.31
CA THR A 206 -5.09 12.02 -19.03
C THR A 206 -4.39 11.06 -18.09
N ASN A 207 -4.87 9.83 -18.04
CA ASN A 207 -4.46 8.87 -17.03
C ASN A 207 -3.13 8.19 -17.38
N SER A 208 -2.51 7.65 -16.35
CA SER A 208 -1.34 6.82 -16.49
C SER A 208 -1.38 5.68 -15.48
N VAL A 209 -0.67 4.57 -15.73
CA VAL A 209 -0.53 3.54 -14.69
C VAL A 209 0.11 4.16 -13.44
N ILE A 210 1.19 4.93 -13.66
CA ILE A 210 1.88 5.69 -12.62
C ILE A 210 1.76 7.19 -12.90
N TYR A 211 1.08 7.90 -12.02
CA TYR A 211 1.04 9.34 -12.01
C TYR A 211 2.15 9.84 -11.08
N SER A 212 3.19 10.44 -11.65
CA SER A 212 4.22 11.10 -10.84
C SER A 212 4.32 12.55 -11.27
N SER A 213 4.25 13.52 -10.34
CA SER A 213 4.43 14.95 -10.67
C SER A 213 5.90 15.30 -10.91
N GLN A 214 6.81 14.51 -10.36
CA GLN A 214 8.25 14.56 -10.59
C GLN A 214 8.70 13.25 -11.20
N SER A 215 9.72 13.29 -12.06
CA SER A 215 10.28 12.08 -12.66
C SER A 215 10.88 11.15 -11.58
N GLY A 216 10.45 9.89 -11.50
CA GLY A 216 10.96 8.90 -10.55
C GLY A 216 12.16 8.09 -11.08
N HIS A 217 12.76 7.26 -10.22
CA HIS A 217 13.74 6.25 -10.61
C HIS A 217 13.14 4.85 -10.46
N TYR A 218 13.23 4.02 -11.48
CA TYR A 218 12.71 2.65 -11.47
C TYR A 218 13.85 1.68 -11.72
N SER A 219 13.98 0.67 -10.86
CA SER A 219 15.00 -0.35 -11.00
C SER A 219 14.46 -1.74 -10.68
N ASN A 220 14.70 -2.72 -11.56
CA ASN A 220 14.22 -4.09 -11.35
C ASN A 220 12.70 -4.19 -11.21
N CYS A 221 11.92 -3.33 -11.88
CA CYS A 221 10.46 -3.33 -11.78
C CYS A 221 9.80 -4.09 -12.94
N SER A 222 8.60 -4.63 -12.72
CA SER A 222 7.80 -5.29 -13.75
C SER A 222 6.49 -4.56 -13.99
N PHE A 223 6.15 -4.33 -15.26
CA PHE A 223 4.89 -3.74 -15.70
C PHE A 223 4.24 -4.73 -16.67
N ILE A 224 3.20 -5.42 -16.22
CA ILE A 224 2.61 -6.54 -16.97
C ILE A 224 1.10 -6.36 -17.09
N ARG A 225 0.56 -6.45 -18.31
CA ARG A 225 -0.88 -6.40 -18.58
C ARG A 225 -1.61 -5.16 -18.06
N ASN A 226 -0.94 -4.03 -17.98
CA ASN A 226 -1.59 -2.78 -17.60
C ASN A 226 -2.25 -2.12 -18.81
N LYS A 227 -3.39 -1.47 -18.59
CA LYS A 227 -4.18 -0.75 -19.59
C LYS A 227 -4.38 0.70 -19.16
N ALA A 228 -3.91 1.66 -19.96
CA ALA A 228 -4.01 3.09 -19.68
C ALA A 228 -3.66 3.93 -20.92
N ASN A 229 -3.89 5.25 -20.91
CA ASN A 229 -3.41 6.11 -22.00
C ASN A 229 -1.89 6.23 -22.01
N SER A 230 -1.24 6.24 -20.84
CA SER A 230 0.20 6.11 -20.75
C SER A 230 0.68 5.24 -19.60
N MET A 231 1.92 4.75 -19.67
CA MET A 231 2.53 4.05 -18.54
C MET A 231 2.86 5.04 -17.41
N PHE A 232 3.51 6.15 -17.76
CA PHE A 232 3.90 7.21 -16.83
C PHE A 232 3.23 8.54 -17.18
N ARG A 233 2.98 9.41 -16.20
CA ARG A 233 2.57 10.80 -16.48
C ARG A 233 3.77 11.62 -16.97
N GLU A 234 4.77 11.76 -16.11
CA GLU A 234 6.06 12.36 -16.44
C GLU A 234 7.06 11.24 -16.77
N TYR A 235 7.94 11.46 -17.74
CA TYR A 235 8.93 10.45 -18.11
C TYR A 235 9.91 10.22 -16.94
N PRO A 236 10.20 8.97 -16.52
CA PRO A 236 11.13 8.72 -15.42
C PRO A 236 12.55 9.24 -15.68
N ILE A 237 13.28 9.61 -14.62
CA ILE A 237 14.68 10.03 -14.72
C ILE A 237 15.55 8.86 -15.18
N ASN A 238 15.26 7.68 -14.64
CA ASN A 238 15.96 6.44 -14.96
C ASN A 238 14.98 5.27 -14.90
N ILE A 239 15.09 4.38 -15.89
CA ILE A 239 14.47 3.06 -15.93
C ILE A 239 15.61 2.07 -16.14
N ASN A 240 15.93 1.28 -15.12
CA ASN A 240 17.02 0.31 -15.16
C ASN A 240 16.49 -1.11 -14.93
N ASN A 241 16.86 -2.07 -15.78
CA ASN A 241 16.46 -3.47 -15.65
C ASN A 241 14.95 -3.66 -15.39
N CYS A 242 14.09 -2.91 -16.09
CA CYS A 242 12.65 -3.01 -15.92
C CYS A 242 12.02 -3.80 -17.07
N TYR A 243 11.04 -4.62 -16.74
CA TYR A 243 10.35 -5.50 -17.66
C TYR A 243 8.96 -4.96 -18.02
N PHE A 244 8.62 -4.99 -19.31
CA PHE A 244 7.32 -4.55 -19.83
C PHE A 244 6.73 -5.64 -20.71
N LYS A 245 5.55 -6.17 -20.35
CA LYS A 245 4.91 -7.26 -21.09
C LYS A 245 3.39 -7.08 -21.21
N ASP A 246 2.86 -7.30 -22.41
CA ASP A 246 1.42 -7.37 -22.68
C ASP A 246 0.63 -6.14 -22.19
N ASN A 247 1.25 -4.96 -22.12
CA ASN A 247 0.57 -3.73 -21.70
C ASN A 247 -0.19 -3.10 -22.86
N GLU A 248 -1.44 -2.72 -22.62
CA GLU A 248 -2.28 -1.95 -23.53
C GLU A 248 -2.15 -0.45 -23.20
N VAL A 249 -0.98 0.13 -23.48
CA VAL A 249 -0.71 1.56 -23.26
C VAL A 249 -0.43 2.29 -24.57
N ILE A 250 -1.04 3.47 -24.76
CA ILE A 250 -0.89 4.26 -25.99
C ILE A 250 0.48 4.95 -26.04
N LYS A 251 0.96 5.45 -24.89
CA LYS A 251 2.20 6.21 -24.77
C LYS A 251 3.08 5.71 -23.63
N ALA A 252 4.38 5.86 -23.79
CA ALA A 252 5.33 5.66 -22.69
C ALA A 252 5.10 6.67 -21.56
N SER A 253 5.07 7.96 -21.90
CA SER A 253 4.76 9.06 -20.99
C SER A 253 3.75 10.03 -21.57
N TYR A 254 2.93 10.65 -20.72
CA TYR A 254 1.96 11.66 -21.15
C TYR A 254 2.62 12.99 -21.56
N ARG A 255 3.64 13.44 -20.81
CA ARG A 255 4.33 14.75 -21.01
C ARG A 255 5.74 14.68 -21.59
N GLY A 256 6.16 13.53 -22.12
CA GLY A 256 7.50 13.35 -22.68
C GLY A 256 7.52 12.45 -23.92
N ASN A 257 8.55 12.63 -24.75
CA ASN A 257 8.76 11.88 -26.00
C ASN A 257 9.80 10.75 -25.85
N GLY A 258 9.90 10.15 -24.66
CA GLY A 258 10.82 9.03 -24.43
C GLY A 258 10.27 7.69 -24.94
N ARG A 259 11.15 6.81 -25.40
CA ARG A 259 10.79 5.42 -25.76
C ARG A 259 11.04 4.52 -24.56
N ILE A 260 10.08 3.66 -24.20
CA ILE A 260 10.32 2.58 -23.24
C ILE A 260 11.19 1.54 -23.93
N VAL A 261 12.39 1.32 -23.39
CA VAL A 261 13.23 0.18 -23.78
C VAL A 261 12.75 -1.02 -22.98
N ILE A 262 12.35 -2.07 -23.68
CA ILE A 262 11.90 -3.32 -23.06
C ILE A 262 13.16 -4.06 -22.58
N GLY A 263 13.31 -4.24 -21.27
CA GLY A 263 14.33 -5.12 -20.70
C GLY A 263 13.93 -6.59 -20.79
N GLU A 264 14.86 -7.49 -20.50
CA GLU A 264 14.54 -8.91 -20.33
C GLU A 264 13.59 -9.12 -19.15
N PRO A 265 12.78 -10.20 -19.15
CA PRO A 265 12.00 -10.59 -17.99
C PRO A 265 12.91 -10.69 -16.78
N LEU A 266 12.57 -10.00 -15.71
CA LEU A 266 13.22 -10.28 -14.44
C LEU A 266 12.88 -11.72 -14.04
N ASP A 267 13.90 -12.53 -13.78
CA ASP A 267 13.81 -13.76 -12.96
C ASP A 267 13.45 -13.44 -11.49
N SER A 268 12.87 -12.25 -11.25
CA SER A 268 12.33 -11.88 -9.96
C SER A 268 11.17 -12.80 -9.69
N ILE A 269 11.37 -13.65 -8.69
CA ILE A 269 10.27 -14.17 -7.87
C ILE A 269 9.35 -12.98 -7.62
N ILE A 270 8.13 -13.04 -8.16
CA ILE A 270 7.04 -12.18 -7.70
C ILE A 270 6.78 -12.66 -6.27
N SER A 271 7.62 -12.21 -5.34
CA SER A 271 7.56 -12.56 -3.94
C SER A 271 6.43 -11.72 -3.38
N HIS A 272 5.21 -12.21 -3.59
CA HIS A 272 4.09 -11.75 -2.81
C HIS A 272 4.45 -11.99 -1.35
N TYR A 273 4.35 -10.95 -0.53
CA TYR A 273 4.34 -11.15 0.90
C TYR A 273 3.34 -12.25 1.25
N SER A 274 3.79 -13.14 2.12
CA SER A 274 3.00 -14.25 2.58
C SER A 274 1.79 -13.70 3.33
N THR A 275 0.58 -14.01 2.87
CA THR A 275 -0.65 -13.79 3.65
C THR A 275 -0.69 -14.66 4.92
N TYR A 276 0.42 -15.32 5.29
CA TYR A 276 0.57 -16.16 6.47
C TYR A 276 0.19 -15.46 7.77
N HIS A 277 0.48 -14.15 7.90
CA HIS A 277 0.04 -13.34 9.04
C HIS A 277 -1.35 -12.72 8.84
N CYS A 278 -1.93 -12.81 7.65
CA CYS A 278 -3.33 -12.47 7.41
C CYS A 278 -4.20 -13.64 7.86
N VAL A 279 -4.35 -13.83 9.16
CA VAL A 279 -5.26 -14.84 9.71
C VAL A 279 -6.67 -14.49 9.22
N TYR A 280 -7.23 -15.40 8.41
CA TYR A 280 -8.60 -15.27 7.93
C TYR A 280 -9.53 -15.44 9.13
N VAL A 281 -10.34 -14.41 9.40
CA VAL A 281 -11.36 -14.46 10.45
C VAL A 281 -12.51 -15.32 9.94
N ASN A 282 -12.40 -16.64 10.10
CA ASN A 282 -13.55 -17.53 9.98
C ASN A 282 -14.44 -17.34 11.21
N ASN A 283 -15.25 -16.27 11.22
CA ASN A 283 -16.38 -16.15 12.13
C ASN A 283 -17.68 -16.50 11.38
N SER A 284 -18.00 -17.80 11.32
CA SER A 284 -19.34 -18.35 11.62
C SER A 284 -19.44 -19.84 11.25
N ASP A 285 -19.83 -20.61 12.26
CA ASP A 285 -20.63 -21.84 12.23
C ASP A 285 -20.01 -23.16 11.76
N GLU A 286 -19.83 -24.04 12.75
CA GLU A 286 -19.90 -25.49 12.57
C GLU A 286 -21.12 -25.86 11.71
N ASN A 287 -20.87 -26.56 10.59
CA ASN A 287 -21.82 -27.18 9.66
C ASN A 287 -22.17 -26.46 8.34
N GLN A 288 -21.23 -25.81 7.68
CA GLN A 288 -21.20 -25.87 6.22
C GLN A 288 -19.78 -26.12 5.69
N GLN A 289 -19.58 -27.30 5.09
CA GLN A 289 -18.50 -27.52 4.13
C GLN A 289 -18.74 -26.59 2.94
N ILE A 290 -18.23 -25.35 3.01
CA ILE A 290 -18.09 -24.48 1.85
C ILE A 290 -16.63 -24.53 1.42
N SER A 291 -16.46 -24.85 0.15
CA SER A 291 -15.22 -25.12 -0.54
C SER A 291 -14.18 -24.01 -0.37
N ASN A 292 -12.93 -24.45 -0.20
CA ASN A 292 -11.70 -23.70 -0.39
C ASN A 292 -11.62 -23.07 -1.78
N THR A 293 -12.33 -21.97 -2.00
CA THR A 293 -12.26 -21.21 -3.24
C THR A 293 -12.22 -19.73 -2.90
N ILE A 294 -11.00 -19.23 -2.70
CA ILE A 294 -10.64 -17.92 -3.27
C ILE A 294 -11.12 -17.98 -4.73
N PRO A 295 -11.91 -17.01 -5.24
CA PRO A 295 -12.21 -16.97 -6.66
C PRO A 295 -10.88 -17.00 -7.41
N ASN A 296 -10.69 -18.07 -8.18
CA ASN A 296 -9.51 -18.39 -8.95
C ASN A 296 -8.69 -17.15 -9.33
N THR A 297 -7.51 -17.02 -8.73
CA THR A 297 -6.39 -16.26 -9.30
C THR A 297 -5.79 -16.96 -10.53
N GLU A 298 -6.55 -17.80 -11.24
CA GLU A 298 -6.15 -18.47 -12.49
C GLU A 298 -5.92 -17.50 -13.67
N GLY A 299 -5.91 -16.19 -13.43
CA GLY A 299 -5.38 -15.19 -14.36
C GLY A 299 -3.87 -14.92 -14.23
N ILE A 300 -3.17 -15.45 -13.22
CA ILE A 300 -1.71 -15.28 -13.09
C ILE A 300 -1.08 -16.68 -13.09
N LEU A 301 -0.35 -16.99 -14.17
CA LEU A 301 0.41 -18.23 -14.38
C LEU A 301 1.00 -18.78 -13.07
N PRO A 302 0.80 -20.08 -12.75
CA PRO A 302 1.41 -20.70 -11.59
C PRO A 302 2.92 -20.88 -11.88
N TYR A 303 3.74 -19.91 -11.48
CA TYR A 303 5.18 -20.11 -11.44
C TYR A 303 5.52 -20.95 -10.19
N LYS A 304 6.11 -22.12 -10.44
CA LYS A 304 6.33 -23.19 -9.46
C LYS A 304 7.05 -22.72 -8.20
N ASN A 305 6.42 -23.01 -7.05
CA ASN A 305 7.01 -22.99 -5.72
C ASN A 305 8.29 -23.84 -5.65
N HIS A 306 9.45 -23.22 -5.54
CA HIS A 306 10.64 -23.86 -5.00
C HIS A 306 10.82 -23.46 -3.53
N LYS A 307 10.97 -24.49 -2.69
CA LYS A 307 11.14 -24.44 -1.23
C LYS A 307 12.08 -23.30 -0.80
N PHE A 308 11.58 -22.41 0.06
CA PHE A 308 12.38 -21.38 0.71
C PHE A 308 13.31 -21.98 1.76
N LYS A 309 14.59 -21.65 1.67
CA LYS A 309 15.58 -21.78 2.74
C LYS A 309 15.89 -20.36 3.20
N TYR A 310 15.50 -20.02 4.42
CA TYR A 310 15.78 -18.72 5.04
C TYR A 310 17.29 -18.43 4.98
N ILE A 311 17.68 -17.34 4.32
CA ILE A 311 19.02 -16.76 4.47
C ILE A 311 18.85 -15.54 5.37
N ARG A 312 19.17 -15.72 6.65
CA ARG A 312 19.48 -14.62 7.56
C ARG A 312 20.77 -13.95 7.06
N ARG A 313 20.76 -12.63 6.90
CA ARG A 313 21.96 -11.80 6.98
C ARG A 313 21.81 -10.87 8.17
#